data_AF-A0A661UXG4-F1
#
_entry.id   AF-A0A661UXG4-F1
#
_cell.length_a   1.000
_cell.length_b   1.000
_cell.length_c   1.000
_cell.angle_alpha   90.00
_cell.angle_beta   90.00
_cell.angle_gamma   90.00
#
_symmetry.space_group_name_H-M   'P 1'
#
loop_
_entity.id
_entity.type
_entity.pdbx_description
1 polymer ?
#
loop_
_entity_poly.entity_id
_entity_poly.type
_entity_poly.pdbx_seq_one_letter_code
_entity_poly.pdbx_strand_id
1 'polypeptide(L)' 'MSGDRLLPDEWQRGPRYGGAYTFARCPASRDLSRADVAVVGVPMDMAVLYRAGARFGPRGIRDASGQLRPHGW' A
#
# COMPACT_ATOMS: atom_id res chain seq x y z
N MET A 1 -5.91 12.24 -23.88
CA MET A 1 -6.79 11.77 -22.77
C MET A 1 -5.93 11.43 -21.55
N SER A 2 -5.25 12.42 -20.95
CA SER A 2 -4.11 12.19 -20.04
C SER A 2 -4.15 12.98 -18.72
N GLY A 3 -5.32 13.47 -18.29
CA GLY A 3 -5.38 14.55 -17.29
C GLY A 3 -5.83 14.23 -15.87
N ASP A 4 -6.29 13.01 -15.55
CA ASP A 4 -7.09 12.80 -14.32
C ASP A 4 -6.81 11.46 -13.62
N ARG A 5 -5.53 11.05 -13.57
CA ARG A 5 -5.10 9.92 -12.74
C ARG A 5 -4.69 10.48 -11.38
N LEU A 6 -5.14 9.87 -10.28
CA LEU A 6 -4.78 10.18 -8.88
C LEU A 6 -3.28 10.02 -8.54
N LEU A 7 -2.37 10.22 -9.48
CA LEU A 7 -0.96 9.89 -9.34
C LEU A 7 -0.16 11.21 -9.26
N PRO A 8 -0.20 11.92 -8.14
CA PRO A 8 0.93 12.76 -7.80
C PRO A 8 2.16 11.88 -7.57
N ASP A 9 3.07 11.92 -8.54
CA ASP A 9 4.41 11.36 -8.44
C ASP A 9 5.15 11.81 -7.15
N GLU A 10 4.68 12.89 -6.51
CA GLU A 10 5.24 13.51 -5.31
C GLU A 10 5.32 12.57 -4.09
N TRP A 11 4.34 11.71 -3.84
CA TRP A 11 4.39 10.81 -2.66
C TRP A 11 5.42 9.69 -2.84
N GLN A 12 5.82 9.43 -4.08
CA GLN A 12 6.90 8.54 -4.42
C GLN A 12 8.25 9.26 -4.53
N ARG A 13 8.25 10.61 -4.59
CA ARG A 13 9.45 11.46 -4.55
C ARG A 13 9.97 11.54 -3.13
N GLY A 14 10.87 10.63 -2.82
CA GLY A 14 11.56 10.57 -1.53
C GLY A 14 12.31 9.24 -1.41
N PRO A 15 13.34 9.19 -0.55
CA PRO A 15 14.06 7.95 -0.29
C PRO A 15 13.09 6.83 0.11
N ARG A 16 13.37 5.61 -0.35
CA ARG A 16 12.51 4.42 -0.14
C ARG A 16 12.34 4.04 1.33
N TYR A 17 13.28 4.46 2.17
CA TYR A 17 13.30 4.23 3.62
C TYR A 17 12.56 5.33 4.41
N GLY A 18 12.02 6.35 3.74
CA GLY A 18 11.26 7.43 4.35
C GLY A 18 9.85 7.55 3.77
N GLY A 19 9.03 8.43 4.38
CA GLY A 19 7.66 8.66 3.98
C GLY A 19 6.64 7.72 4.64
N ALA A 20 5.42 7.70 4.11
CA ALA A 20 4.32 6.94 4.67
C ALA A 20 4.41 5.44 4.34
N TYR A 21 4.19 4.59 5.35
CA TYR A 21 4.19 3.14 5.24
C TYR A 21 2.82 2.61 4.77
N THR A 22 2.42 3.01 3.56
CA THR A 22 1.21 2.53 2.87
C THR A 22 1.59 1.48 1.81
N PHE A 23 0.58 0.81 1.24
CA PHE A 23 0.85 -0.16 0.18
C PHE A 23 1.39 0.55 -1.06
N ALA A 24 2.55 0.09 -1.56
CA ALA A 24 3.26 0.64 -2.71
C ALA A 24 3.53 2.16 -2.65
N ARG A 25 3.51 2.75 -1.44
CA ARG A 25 3.52 4.21 -1.22
C ARG A 25 2.36 4.95 -1.92
N CYS A 26 1.23 4.27 -2.13
CA CYS A 26 -0.01 4.90 -2.61
C CYS A 26 -0.63 5.77 -1.50
N PRO A 27 -1.43 6.80 -1.86
CA PRO A 27 -2.14 7.63 -0.88
C PRO A 27 -3.02 6.79 0.06
N ALA A 28 -2.95 7.08 1.36
CA ALA A 28 -3.94 6.58 2.30
C ALA A 28 -5.14 7.54 2.30
N SER A 29 -6.30 7.03 1.90
CA SER A 29 -7.56 7.77 1.94
C SER A 29 -8.69 6.85 2.42
N ARG A 30 -9.68 7.44 3.08
CA ARG A 30 -10.98 6.81 3.36
C ARG A 30 -12.05 7.25 2.37
N ASP A 31 -11.79 8.33 1.63
CA ASP A 31 -12.61 8.72 0.49
C ASP A 31 -12.20 7.89 -0.72
N LEU A 32 -13.17 7.14 -1.24
CA LEU A 32 -13.01 6.24 -2.38
C LEU A 32 -13.58 6.81 -3.68
N SER A 33 -14.12 8.03 -3.65
CA SER A 33 -14.82 8.65 -4.80
C SER A 33 -13.98 8.73 -6.07
N ARG A 34 -12.65 8.75 -5.93
CA ARG A 34 -11.68 8.83 -7.04
C ARG A 34 -10.83 7.56 -7.22
N ALA A 35 -11.07 6.51 -6.42
CA ALA A 35 -10.24 5.31 -6.46
C ALA A 35 -10.82 4.26 -7.43
N ASP A 36 -10.03 3.87 -8.43
CA ASP A 36 -10.36 2.70 -9.27
C ASP A 36 -10.18 1.39 -8.47
N VAL A 37 -9.16 1.37 -7.60
CA VAL A 37 -8.79 0.22 -6.77
C VAL A 37 -8.41 0.70 -5.37
N ALA A 38 -8.93 0.02 -4.36
CA ALA A 38 -8.58 0.24 -2.97
C ALA A 38 -7.88 -1.00 -2.39
N VAL A 39 -6.76 -0.78 -1.68
CA VAL A 39 -6.04 -1.85 -0.98
C VAL A 39 -6.31 -1.77 0.52
N VAL A 40 -6.97 -2.78 1.06
CA VAL A 40 -7.34 -2.87 2.47
C VAL A 40 -6.65 -4.07 3.11
N GLY A 41 -6.05 -3.86 4.28
CA GLY A 41 -5.43 -4.92 5.06
C GLY A 41 -6.36 -5.38 6.17
N VAL A 42 -6.57 -6.69 6.31
CA VAL A 42 -7.34 -7.31 7.40
C VAL A 42 -6.37 -8.06 8.33
N PRO A 43 -5.96 -7.47 9.46
CA PRO A 43 -4.97 -8.06 10.36
C PRO A 43 -5.64 -9.08 11.31
N MET A 44 -5.94 -10.27 10.82
CA MET A 44 -6.62 -11.32 11.57
C MET A 44 -5.93 -12.67 11.40
N ASP A 45 -5.84 -13.46 12.47
CA ASP A 45 -5.41 -14.85 12.45
C ASP A 45 -6.13 -15.74 13.49
N MET A 46 -7.32 -15.32 13.96
CA MET A 46 -8.07 -16.02 15.00
C MET A 46 -8.52 -17.44 14.60
N ALA A 47 -8.59 -17.73 13.30
CA ALA A 47 -8.97 -19.04 12.77
C ALA A 47 -7.77 -19.97 12.48
N VAL A 48 -6.55 -19.56 12.80
CA VAL A 48 -5.34 -20.37 12.54
C VAL A 48 -5.17 -21.42 13.64
N LEU A 49 -4.96 -22.68 13.25
CA LEU A 49 -4.87 -23.82 14.17
C LEU A 49 -3.44 -24.21 14.59
N TYR A 50 -2.42 -23.69 13.90
CA TYR A 50 -1.01 -24.05 14.16
C TYR A 50 -0.13 -22.82 14.38
N ARG A 51 0.49 -22.29 13.32
CA ARG A 51 1.42 -21.16 13.42
C ARG A 51 0.70 -19.83 13.17
N ALA A 52 0.30 -19.18 14.27
CA ALA A 52 -0.23 -17.82 14.25
C ALA A 52 0.82 -16.79 13.77
N GLY A 53 0.37 -15.61 13.37
CA GLY A 53 1.23 -14.53 12.90
C GLY A 53 0.73 -13.82 11.63
N ALA A 54 -0.26 -14.39 10.92
CA ALA A 54 -0.81 -13.77 9.70
C ALA A 54 -1.40 -12.38 9.95
N ARG A 55 -1.81 -12.07 11.20
CA ARG A 55 -2.27 -10.73 11.59
C ARG A 55 -1.22 -9.63 11.34
N PHE A 56 0.07 -9.97 11.33
CA PHE A 56 1.16 -9.04 11.04
C PHE A 56 1.42 -8.88 9.53
N GLY A 57 0.85 -9.76 8.71
CA GLY A 57 0.99 -9.77 7.25
C GLY A 57 0.68 -8.42 6.59
N PRO A 58 -0.47 -7.78 6.86
CA PRO A 58 -0.79 -6.48 6.25
C PRO A 58 0.25 -5.39 6.50
N ARG A 59 0.88 -5.35 7.69
CA ARG A 59 1.98 -4.42 7.98
C ARG A 59 3.24 -4.80 7.20
N GLY A 60 3.63 -6.08 7.26
CA GLY A 60 4.82 -6.58 6.56
C GLY A 60 4.76 -6.40 5.04
N ILE A 61 3.59 -6.62 4.43
CA ILE A 61 3.35 -6.39 2.99
C ILE A 61 3.54 -4.90 2.65
N ARG A 62 3.03 -3.97 3.46
CA ARG A 62 3.22 -2.52 3.23
C ARG A 62 4.70 -2.15 3.29
N ASP A 63 5.41 -2.61 4.33
CA ASP A 63 6.84 -2.34 4.50
C ASP A 63 7.67 -2.91 3.32
N ALA A 64 7.38 -4.13 2.87
CA ALA A 64 8.04 -4.74 1.71
C ALA A 64 7.70 -4.04 0.38
N SER A 65 6.44 -3.59 0.21
CA SER A 65 5.98 -2.96 -1.02
C SER A 65 6.61 -1.59 -1.30
N GLY A 66 7.23 -0.94 -0.30
CA GLY A 66 7.89 0.36 -0.47
C GLY A 66 9.00 0.37 -1.53
N GLN A 67 9.58 -0.80 -1.83
CA GLN A 67 10.62 -0.98 -2.83
C GLN A 67 10.10 -1.10 -4.26
N LEU A 68 8.80 -1.32 -4.47
CA LEU A 68 8.21 -1.48 -5.80
C LEU A 68 8.40 -0.22 -6.65
N ARG A 69 8.76 -0.40 -7.93
CA ARG A 69 8.82 0.71 -8.88
C ARG A 69 7.40 1.05 -9.38
N PRO A 70 7.01 2.33 -9.42
CA PRO A 70 5.65 2.76 -9.80
C PRO A 70 5.23 2.43 -11.24
N HIS A 71 6.20 2.15 -12.11
CA HIS A 71 6.06 1.76 -13.51
C HIS A 71 7.50 1.53 -13.99
N GLY A 72 7.78 0.37 -14.58
CA GLY A 72 9.14 -0.02 -14.93
C GLY A 72 9.14 -0.75 -16.25
N TRP A 73 9.16 0.03 -17.32
CA TRP A 73 10.01 -0.24 -18.48
C TRP A 73 11.21 0.70 -18.35
#